data_AF-A0A0Q0UJM2-F1
#
_entry.id   AF-A0A0Q0UJM2-F1
#
_cell.length_a   1.000
_cell.length_b   1.000
_cell.length_c   1.000
_cell.angle_alpha   90.00
_cell.angle_beta   90.00
_cell.angle_gamma   90.00
#
_symmetry.space_group_name_H-M   'P 1'
#
loop_
_entity.id
_entity.type
_entity.pdbx_description
1 polymer ?
#
loop_
_entity_poly.entity_id
_entity_poly.type
_entity_poly.pdbx_seq_one_letter_code
_entity_poly.pdbx_strand_id
1 'polypeptide(L)' 'MSYNQDIVLLGGGFSDSSDDGMDEYLISGSGVKNPNVCFIPTASGDSPTYIRRFYESMEGFRCRPHYVELFVL' A
#
# COMPACT_ATOMS: atom_id res chain seq x y z
N MET A 1 -16.89 16.47 -5.42
CA MET A 1 -15.57 15.82 -5.34
C MET A 1 -15.27 15.19 -6.70
N SER A 2 -14.17 15.59 -7.34
CA SER A 2 -13.61 14.84 -8.47
C SER A 2 -12.67 13.78 -7.89
N TYR A 3 -12.83 12.52 -8.27
CA TYR A 3 -11.89 11.46 -7.89
C TYR A 3 -10.83 11.36 -8.97
N ASN A 4 -9.57 11.61 -8.61
CA ASN A 4 -8.47 11.36 -9.54
C ASN A 4 -8.29 9.84 -9.65
N GLN A 5 -8.20 9.35 -10.88
CA GLN A 5 -7.88 7.96 -11.18
C GLN A 5 -6.49 7.94 -11.77
N ASP A 6 -5.49 7.86 -10.89
CA ASP A 6 -4.09 7.83 -11.28
C ASP A 6 -3.57 6.40 -11.25
N ILE A 7 -2.74 6.06 -12.25
CA ILE A 7 -2.00 4.80 -12.30
C ILE A 7 -0.52 5.15 -12.17
N VAL A 8 0.12 4.62 -11.14
CA VAL A 8 1.54 4.81 -10.86
C VAL A 8 2.26 3.49 -11.09
N LEU A 9 3.31 3.51 -11.92
CA LEU A 9 4.15 2.35 -12.21
C LEU A 9 5.43 2.44 -11.38
N LEU A 10 5.69 1.45 -10.53
CA LEU A 10 6.83 1.42 -9.61
C LEU A 10 7.74 0.22 -9.92
N GLY A 11 9.05 0.39 -9.73
CA GLY A 11 10.05 -0.68 -9.89
C GLY A 11 10.30 -1.53 -8.62
N GLY A 12 9.67 -1.18 -7.50
CA GLY A 12 9.91 -1.73 -6.16
C GLY A 12 9.89 -0.63 -5.10
N GLY A 13 10.08 -0.97 -3.82
CA GLY A 13 10.22 0.00 -2.72
C GLY A 13 8.90 0.41 -2.03
N PHE A 14 7.74 0.01 -2.55
CA PHE A 14 6.48 0.16 -1.80
C PHE A 14 6.51 -0.70 -0.54
N SER A 15 6.09 -0.13 0.60
CA SER A 15 6.14 -0.80 1.91
C SER A 15 7.54 -1.27 2.32
N ASP A 16 8.58 -0.55 1.87
CA ASP A 16 9.94 -0.74 2.33
C ASP A 16 10.24 0.23 3.46
N SER A 17 10.46 -0.30 4.67
CA SER A 17 10.72 0.48 5.88
C SER A 17 11.98 1.37 5.82
N SER A 18 12.81 1.24 4.78
CA SER A 18 14.03 2.04 4.61
C SER A 18 13.79 3.40 3.94
N ASP A 19 12.68 3.58 3.22
CA ASP A 19 12.29 4.84 2.56
C ASP A 19 10.76 4.91 2.40
N ASP A 20 10.13 5.85 3.08
CA ASP A 20 8.67 6.02 3.14
C ASP A 20 8.14 7.02 2.10
N GLY A 21 9.01 7.65 1.29
CA GLY A 21 8.60 8.70 0.34
C GLY A 21 7.66 8.20 -0.75
N MET A 22 7.80 6.94 -1.17
CA MET A 22 6.85 6.32 -2.11
C MET A 22 5.48 6.08 -1.47
N ASP A 23 5.46 5.64 -0.22
CA ASP A 23 4.22 5.37 0.52
C ASP A 23 3.48 6.70 0.79
N GLU A 24 4.21 7.77 1.16
CA GLU A 24 3.65 9.11 1.34
C GLU A 24 3.06 9.67 0.03
N TYR A 25 3.76 9.52 -1.08
CA TYR A 25 3.28 9.95 -2.39
C TYR A 25 1.97 9.26 -2.78
N LEU A 26 1.89 7.94 -2.63
CA LEU A 26 0.68 7.17 -2.96
C LEU A 26 -0.50 7.54 -2.06
N ILE A 27 -0.28 7.67 -0.74
CA ILE A 27 -1.33 7.99 0.23
C ILE A 27 -1.84 9.41 0.02
N SER A 28 -0.94 10.39 -0.15
CA SER A 28 -1.30 11.79 -0.39
C SER A 28 -2.03 11.99 -1.73
N GLY A 29 -1.68 11.19 -2.75
CA GLY A 29 -2.34 11.17 -4.05
C GLY A 29 -3.84 10.86 -3.99
N SER A 30 -4.31 10.20 -2.93
CA SER A 30 -5.74 9.92 -2.73
C SER A 30 -6.61 11.19 -2.56
N GLY A 31 -6.02 12.31 -2.09
CA GLY A 31 -6.75 13.53 -1.75
C GLY A 31 -7.73 13.39 -0.57
N VAL A 32 -7.70 12.25 0.16
CA VAL A 32 -8.59 11.94 1.28
C VAL A 32 -7.79 11.94 2.59
N LYS A 33 -8.36 12.51 3.66
CA LYS A 33 -7.68 12.65 4.96
C LYS A 33 -7.34 11.32 5.66
N ASN A 34 -8.08 10.25 5.38
CA ASN A 34 -7.89 8.92 5.94
C ASN A 34 -8.30 7.87 4.90
N PRO A 35 -7.47 7.64 3.85
CA PRO A 35 -7.84 6.78 2.74
C PRO A 35 -7.83 5.32 3.14
N ASN A 36 -8.65 4.51 2.46
CA ASN A 36 -8.50 3.06 2.50
C ASN A 36 -7.34 2.68 1.57
N VAL A 37 -6.38 1.92 2.08
CA VAL A 37 -5.24 1.41 1.31
C VAL A 37 -5.37 -0.11 1.26
N CYS A 38 -5.47 -0.67 0.06
CA CYS A 38 -5.63 -2.10 -0.15
C CYS A 38 -4.36 -2.67 -0.79
N PHE A 39 -3.71 -3.59 -0.10
CA PHE A 39 -2.56 -4.32 -0.59
C PHE A 39 -2.98 -5.69 -1.15
N ILE A 40 -2.45 -6.05 -2.32
CA ILE A 40 -2.72 -7.34 -2.98
C ILE A 40 -1.38 -8.09 -3.09
N PRO A 41 -1.02 -8.94 -2.11
CA PRO A 41 0.29 -9.55 -2.00
C PRO A 41 0.54 -10.72 -2.96
N THR A 42 -0.35 -10.98 -3.91
CA THR A 42 -0.37 -12.19 -4.76
C THR A 42 0.91 -12.39 -5.57
N ALA A 43 1.60 -11.32 -5.97
CA ALA A 43 2.90 -11.42 -6.65
C ALA A 43 3.98 -12.13 -5.80
N SER A 44 3.84 -12.09 -4.47
CA SER A 44 4.70 -12.77 -3.50
C SER A 44 4.19 -14.16 -3.07
N GLY A 45 3.07 -14.63 -3.63
CA GLY A 45 2.36 -15.81 -3.15
C GLY A 45 1.72 -15.59 -1.78
N ASP A 46 1.17 -14.39 -1.54
CA ASP A 46 0.52 -14.00 -0.28
C ASP A 46 1.42 -14.19 0.95
N SER A 47 2.70 -13.80 0.82
CA SER A 47 3.71 -13.96 1.87
C SER A 47 3.35 -13.21 3.16
N PRO A 48 3.24 -13.91 4.32
CA PRO A 48 2.94 -13.28 5.61
C PRO A 48 3.97 -12.21 6.01
N THR A 49 5.23 -12.39 5.61
CA THR A 49 6.30 -11.42 5.87
C THR A 49 6.07 -10.11 5.10
N TYR A 50 5.57 -10.20 3.86
CA TYR A 50 5.26 -9.02 3.05
C TYR A 50 4.00 -8.30 3.56
N ILE A 51 2.98 -9.06 3.97
CA ILE A 51 1.79 -8.50 4.63
C ILE A 51 2.18 -7.76 5.92
N ARG A 52 3.05 -8.34 6.75
CA ARG A 52 3.54 -7.68 7.98
C ARG A 52 4.26 -6.37 7.65
N ARG A 53 5.19 -6.37 6.69
CA ARG A 53 5.93 -5.17 6.28
C ARG A 53 5.01 -4.07 5.76
N PHE A 54 3.98 -4.43 4.99
CA PHE A 54 2.95 -3.48 4.58
C PHE A 54 2.29 -2.80 5.78
N TYR A 55 1.83 -3.56 6.78
CA TYR A 55 1.25 -2.95 7.98
C TYR A 55 2.24 -2.08 8.75
N GLU A 56 3.49 -2.54 8.93
CA GLU A 56 4.55 -1.77 9.61
C GLU A 56 4.83 -0.43 8.92
N SER A 57 4.88 -0.39 7.59
CA SER A 57 5.02 0.87 6.85
C SER A 57 3.79 1.78 7.05
N MET A 58 2.58 1.21 7.01
CA MET A 58 1.34 1.99 7.12
C MET A 58 1.13 2.62 8.50
N GLU A 59 1.79 2.14 9.57
CA GLU A 59 1.70 2.74 10.92
C GLU A 59 2.16 4.21 10.96
N GLY A 60 3.06 4.60 10.06
CA GLY A 60 3.53 5.98 9.94
C GLY A 60 2.50 6.95 9.37
N PHE A 61 1.40 6.43 8.80
CA PHE A 61 0.46 7.21 8.02
C PHE A 61 -0.96 7.20 8.58
N ARG A 62 -1.69 8.29 8.36
CA ARG A 62 -3.13 8.34 8.65
C ARG A 62 -3.91 7.68 7.53
N CYS A 63 -3.99 6.35 7.54
CA CYS A 63 -4.76 5.56 6.57
C CYS A 63 -5.50 4.39 7.24
N ARG A 64 -6.29 3.67 6.45
CA ARG A 64 -6.95 2.42 6.83
C ARG A 64 -6.38 1.28 5.99
N PRO A 65 -5.35 0.57 6.48
CA PRO A 65 -4.70 -0.49 5.72
C PRO A 65 -5.52 -1.79 5.76
N HIS A 66 -5.67 -2.39 4.59
CA HIS A 66 -6.28 -3.69 4.37
C HIS A 66 -5.43 -4.49 3.38
N TYR A 67 -5.49 -5.82 3.46
CA TYR A 67 -4.96 -6.69 2.42
C TYR A 67 -6.04 -7.67 1.97
N VAL A 68 -5.89 -8.16 0.74
CA VAL A 68 -6.73 -9.23 0.19
C VAL A 68 -5.83 -10.27 -0.42
N GLU A 69 -5.90 -11.49 0.11
CA GLU A 69 -5.28 -12.68 -0.47
C GLU A 69 -6.16 -13.17 -1.62
N LEU A 70 -5.55 -13.39 -2.77
CA LEU A 70 -6.20 -13.91 -3.97
C LEU A 70 -5.47 -15.15 -4.50
N PHE A 71 -4.34 -15.52 -3.89
CA PHE A 71 -3.61 -16.72 -4.24
C PHE A 71 -4.33 -17.92 -3.63
N VAL A 72 -5.02 -18.67 -4.48
CA VAL A 72 -5.55 -20.00 -4.16
C VAL A 72 -4.56 -21.03 -4.69
N LEU A 73 -3.97 -21.80 -3.77
CA LEU A 73 -3.18 -23.00 -4.11
C LEU A 73 -4.08 -24.11 -4.68
#